data_AF-A0A7V9KYG7-F1
#
_entry.id   AF-A0A7V9KYG7-F1
#
_cell.length_a   1.000
_cell.length_b   1.000
_cell.length_c   1.000
_cell.angle_alpha   90.00
_cell.angle_beta   90.00
_cell.angle_gamma   90.00
#
_symmetry.space_group_name_H-M   'P 1'
#
loop_
_entity.id
_entity.type
_entity.pdbx_description
1 polymer ?
#
loop_
_entity_poly.entity_id
_entity_poly.type
_entity_poly.pdbx_seq_one_letter_code
_entity_poly.pdbx_strand_id
1 'polypeptide(L)' 'MVSAGAPSFERDIRPLFRDDDVDSMSFAFDLRSYDDVRTNAEEIYERIEDGSMPCDTEWPAEDLQRLRAWIDTGTNP' A
#
# COMPACT_ATOMS: atom_id res chain seq x y z
N MET A 1 -14.51 17.90 8.41
CA MET A 1 -15.29 16.73 7.95
C MET A 1 -14.53 16.10 6.80
N VAL A 2 -13.80 15.02 7.05
CA VAL A 2 -13.46 14.05 6.01
C VAL A 2 -14.12 12.74 6.44
N SER A 3 -15.40 12.62 6.09
CA SER A 3 -16.02 11.30 5.96
C SER A 3 -15.69 10.82 4.56
N ALA A 4 -14.43 10.53 4.29
CA ALA A 4 -14.10 9.55 3.27
C ALA A 4 -14.38 8.20 3.95
N GLY A 5 -15.28 7.40 3.38
CA GLY A 5 -15.42 6.01 3.83
C GLY A 5 -14.04 5.36 3.90
N ALA A 6 -13.83 4.47 4.87
CA ALA A 6 -12.56 3.79 5.05
C ALA A 6 -12.01 3.33 3.69
N PRO A 7 -10.75 3.67 3.33
CA PRO A 7 -10.17 3.20 2.08
C PRO A 7 -10.26 1.66 2.04
N SER A 8 -10.45 1.10 0.85
CA SER A 8 -10.47 -0.35 0.66
C SER A 8 -9.32 -0.80 -0.21
N PHE A 9 -8.88 -2.04 -0.04
CA PHE A 9 -7.73 -2.54 -0.78
C PHE A 9 -7.99 -2.49 -2.28
N GLU A 10 -9.08 -3.08 -2.75
CA GLU A 10 -9.34 -3.20 -4.19
C GLU A 10 -9.51 -1.85 -4.90
N ARG A 11 -10.07 -0.84 -4.21
CA ARG A 11 -10.44 0.43 -4.82
C ARG A 11 -9.39 1.52 -4.63
N ASP A 12 -8.79 1.57 -3.44
CA ASP A 12 -7.95 2.69 -3.01
C ASP A 12 -6.48 2.29 -2.88
N ILE A 13 -6.14 1.03 -2.57
CA ILE A 13 -4.74 0.61 -2.31
C ILE A 13 -4.12 -0.15 -3.47
N ARG A 14 -4.81 -1.15 -4.00
CA ARG A 14 -4.40 -1.95 -5.16
C ARG A 14 -3.95 -1.11 -6.36
N PRO A 15 -4.67 -0.06 -6.80
CA PRO A 15 -4.23 0.75 -7.93
C PRO A 15 -3.01 1.64 -7.63
N LEU A 16 -2.61 1.80 -6.36
CA LEU A 16 -1.39 2.53 -6.00
C LEU A 16 -0.13 1.70 -6.31
N PHE A 17 -0.22 0.37 -6.18
CA PHE A 17 0.84 -0.55 -6.57
C PHE A 17 0.86 -0.71 -8.08
N ARG A 18 1.90 -0.16 -8.72
CA ARG A 18 2.11 -0.27 -10.16
C ARG A 18 2.64 -1.66 -10.51
N ASP A 19 2.53 -2.04 -11.78
CA ASP A 19 3.12 -3.30 -12.26
C ASP A 19 4.62 -3.39 -11.94
N ASP A 20 5.37 -2.29 -12.06
CA ASP A 20 6.79 -2.21 -11.71
C ASP A 20 7.07 -2.43 -10.21
N ASP A 21 6.20 -1.91 -9.34
CA ASP A 21 6.30 -2.12 -7.89
C ASP A 21 6.08 -3.61 -7.56
N VAL A 22 5.08 -4.22 -8.20
CA VAL A 22 4.76 -5.64 -8.07
C VAL A 22 5.92 -6.50 -8.57
N ASP A 23 6.51 -6.18 -9.72
CA ASP A 23 7.65 -6.92 -10.26
C ASP A 23 8.88 -6.80 -9.34
N SER A 24 9.14 -5.59 -8.85
CA SER A 24 10.22 -5.31 -7.90
C SER A 24 10.06 -6.06 -6.57
N MET A 25 8.82 -6.31 -6.12
CA MET A 25 8.51 -7.06 -4.90
C MET A 25 8.14 -8.52 -5.11
N SER A 26 8.05 -8.98 -6.36
CA SER A 26 7.66 -10.35 -6.69
C SER A 26 8.56 -11.41 -6.06
N PHE A 27 9.78 -11.04 -5.66
CA PHE A 27 10.71 -11.90 -4.93
C PHE A 27 10.35 -12.11 -3.45
N ALA A 28 9.57 -11.20 -2.85
CA ALA A 28 9.19 -11.20 -1.44
C ALA A 28 7.74 -11.62 -1.24
N PHE A 29 6.79 -10.93 -1.89
CA PHE A 29 5.34 -11.18 -1.79
C PHE A 29 4.58 -10.51 -2.95
N ASP A 30 3.31 -10.89 -3.17
CA ASP A 30 2.49 -10.32 -4.23
C ASP A 30 1.73 -9.07 -3.76
N LEU A 31 2.13 -7.90 -4.25
CA LEU A 31 1.46 -6.62 -3.99
C LEU A 31 0.03 -6.51 -4.58
N ARG A 32 -0.38 -7.48 -5.41
CA ARG A 32 -1.76 -7.58 -5.93
C ARG A 32 -2.66 -8.43 -5.04
N SER A 33 -2.06 -9.23 -4.17
CA SER A 33 -2.75 -10.13 -3.26
C SER A 33 -3.12 -9.37 -2.00
N TYR A 34 -4.43 -9.27 -1.72
CA TYR A 34 -4.92 -8.65 -0.50
C TYR A 34 -4.32 -9.31 0.74
N ASP A 35 -4.22 -10.64 0.76
CA ASP A 35 -3.75 -11.39 1.92
C ASP A 35 -2.28 -11.11 2.21
N ASP A 36 -1.45 -11.04 1.16
CA ASP A 36 -0.03 -10.70 1.26
C ASP A 36 0.16 -9.24 1.68
N VAL A 37 -0.55 -8.30 1.05
CA VAL A 37 -0.45 -6.88 1.39
C VAL A 37 -0.95 -6.61 2.80
N ARG A 38 -2.06 -7.24 3.21
CA ARG A 38 -2.58 -7.13 4.58
C ARG A 38 -1.60 -7.68 5.61
N THR A 39 -1.02 -8.84 5.33
CA THR A 39 -0.07 -9.49 6.25
C THR A 39 1.20 -8.65 6.42
N ASN A 40 1.66 -8.02 5.34
CA ASN A 40 2.89 -7.24 5.31
C ASN A 40 2.62 -5.71 5.35
N ALA A 41 1.43 -5.27 5.74
CA ALA A 41 1.01 -3.88 5.54
C ALA A 41 1.89 -2.87 6.28
N GLU A 42 2.27 -3.19 7.52
CA GLU A 42 3.19 -2.37 8.32
C GLU A 42 4.60 -2.32 7.68
N GLU A 43 5.15 -3.46 7.25
CA GLU A 43 6.45 -3.49 6.57
C GLU A 43 6.44 -2.73 5.24
N ILE A 44 5.35 -2.82 4.48
CA ILE A 44 5.17 -2.07 3.23
C ILE A 44 5.14 -0.57 3.54
N TYR A 45 4.39 -0.16 4.57
CA TYR A 45 4.34 1.23 5.01
C TYR A 45 5.72 1.74 5.41
N GLU A 46 6.46 1.00 6.24
CA GLU A 46 7.81 1.38 6.67
C GLU A 46 8.79 1.49 5.48
N ARG A 47 8.76 0.54 4.53
CA ARG A 47 9.63 0.61 3.35
C ARG A 47 9.31 1.79 2.43
N ILE A 48 8.03 2.14 2.31
CA ILE A 48 7.60 3.29 1.52
C ILE A 48 7.94 4.61 2.24
N GLU A 49 7.77 4.67 3.57
CA GLU A 49 8.12 5.83 4.39
C GLU A 49 9.64 6.09 4.41
N ASP A 50 10.44 5.02 4.49
CA ASP A 50 11.91 5.07 4.44
C ASP A 50 12.43 5.46 3.04
N GLY A 51 11.59 5.42 2.00
CA GLY A 51 11.97 5.69 0.61
C GLY A 51 12.79 4.56 -0.04
N SER A 52 12.99 3.44 0.68
CA SER A 52 13.54 2.20 0.13
C SER A 52 12.60 1.56 -0.90
N MET A 53 11.33 1.98 -0.93
CA MET A 53 10.35 1.61 -1.95
C MET A 53 9.41 2.78 -2.32
N PRO A 54 8.92 2.82 -3.57
CA PRO A 54 9.33 1.99 -4.70
C PRO A 54 10.71 2.38 -5.26
N CYS A 55 11.37 1.41 -5.91
CA CYS A 55 12.73 1.57 -6.47
C CYS A 55 12.82 2.63 -7.58
N ASP A 56 11.68 3.01 -8.18
CA ASP A 56 11.61 3.99 -9.28
C ASP A 56 11.09 5.36 -8.85
N THR A 57 9.98 5.42 -8.10
CA THR A 57 9.35 6.71 -7.75
C THR A 57 8.64 6.61 -6.41
N GLU A 58 9.10 7.41 -5.46
CA GLU A 58 8.50 7.57 -4.13
C GLU A 58 7.00 7.90 -4.24
N TRP A 59 6.20 7.31 -3.34
CA TRP A 59 4.79 7.64 -3.26
C TRP A 59 4.60 9.07 -2.72
N PRO A 60 3.63 9.83 -3.25
CA PRO A 60 3.30 11.11 -2.65
C PRO A 60 2.71 10.89 -1.24
N ALA A 61 2.92 11.87 -0.36
CA ALA A 61 2.49 11.78 1.04
C ALA A 61 0.97 11.55 1.22
N GLU A 62 0.15 11.84 0.21
CA GLU A 62 -1.28 11.53 0.20
C GLU A 62 -1.56 10.02 0.08
N ASP A 63 -0.79 9.31 -0.74
CA ASP A 63 -0.95 7.87 -0.97
C ASP A 63 -0.40 7.07 0.21
N LEU A 64 0.71 7.54 0.80
CA LEU A 64 1.26 7.05 2.06
C LEU A 64 0.24 7.16 3.20
N GLN A 65 -0.41 8.32 3.33
CA GLN A 65 -1.50 8.51 4.30
C GLN A 65 -2.71 7.63 4.01
N ARG A 66 -3.03 7.36 2.74
CA ARG A 66 -4.13 6.47 2.35
C ARG A 66 -3.85 5.03 2.77
N LEU A 67 -2.62 4.56 2.56
CA LEU A 67 -2.17 3.25 3.07
C LEU A 67 -2.25 3.20 4.59
N ARG A 68 -1.78 4.24 5.29
CA ARG A 68 -1.88 4.33 6.75
C ARG A 68 -3.33 4.26 7.22
N ALA A 69 -4.22 5.03 6.60
CA ALA A 69 -5.64 5.03 6.93
C ALA A 69 -6.30 3.66 6.66
N TRP A 70 -5.87 2.92 5.64
CA TRP A 70 -6.34 1.56 5.37
C TRP A 70 -5.92 0.57 6.45
N ILE A 71 -4.67 0.66 6.91
CA ILE A 71 -4.15 -0.14 8.03
C ILE A 71 -4.92 0.19 9.31
N ASP A 72 -5.04 1.46 9.66
CA ASP A 72 -5.75 1.95 10.86
C ASP A 72 -7.26 1.60 10.84
N THR A 73 -7.87 1.44 9.66
CA THR A 73 -9.29 1.05 9.54
C THR A 73 -9.51 -0.46 9.56
N GLY A 74 -8.45 -1.25 9.78
CA GLY A 74 -8.53 -2.70 9.93
C GLY A 74 -8.37 -3.48 8.63
N THR A 75 -7.72 -2.91 7.61
CA THR A 75 -7.40 -3.54 6.32
C THR A 75 -8.64 -4.02 5.57
N ASN A 76 -9.56 -3.10 5.24
CA ASN A 76 -10.76 -3.47 4.49
C ASN A 76 -10.40 -4.01 3.09
N PRO A 77 -10.90 -5.19 2.67
CA PRO A 77 -10.69 -5.69 1.31
C PRO A 77 -11.28 -4.73 0.27
#